data_AF-A0A6B3FRX4-F1
#
_entry.id   AF-A0A6B3FRX4-F1
#
_cell.length_a   1.000
_cell.length_b   1.000
_cell.length_c   1.000
_cell.angle_alpha   90.00
_cell.angle_beta   90.00
_cell.angle_gamma   90.00
#
_symmetry.space_group_name_H-M   'P 1'
#
loop_
_entity.id
_entity.type
_entity.pdbx_description
1 polymer ?
#
loop_
_entity_poly.entity_id
_entity_poly.type
_entity_poly.pdbx_seq_one_letter_code
_entity_poly.pdbx_strand_id
1 'polypeptide(L)'
;RIVVAGLCMTTDGFEPAQAVLKELELRFAMMYSPAEFARTFTHLTTGDFDVAPLVTRTVSLDEVPAVFAALSESPEDAKVLIVP
;
A
#
# COMPACT_ATOMS: atom_id res chain seq x y z
N ARG A 1 2.56 19.37 -4.52
CA ARG A 1 1.44 18.54 -4.03
C ARG A 1 2.00 17.30 -3.34
N ILE A 2 1.56 17.03 -2.13
CA ILE A 2 1.90 15.85 -1.33
C ILE A 2 0.61 15.05 -1.13
N VAL A 3 0.65 13.74 -1.42
CA VAL A 3 -0.49 12.83 -1.21
C VAL A 3 -0.15 11.89 -0.06
N VAL A 4 -0.99 11.90 0.96
CA VAL A 4 -0.91 11.00 2.11
C VAL A 4 -1.76 9.76 1.80
N ALA A 5 -1.09 8.63 1.63
CA ALA A 5 -1.73 7.32 1.39
C ALA A 5 -1.66 6.37 2.60
N GLY A 6 -0.81 6.69 3.58
CA GLY A 6 -0.72 5.96 4.84
C GLY A 6 -1.78 6.41 5.83
N LEU A 7 -2.13 5.52 6.76
CA LEU A 7 -3.03 5.80 7.88
C LEU A 7 -2.26 5.58 9.19
N CYS A 8 -2.03 6.65 9.95
CA CYS A 8 -1.37 6.58 11.24
C CYS A 8 -2.39 6.56 12.38
N MET A 9 -2.14 5.74 13.41
CA MET A 9 -3.00 5.65 14.60
C MET A 9 -2.57 6.64 15.70
N THR A 10 -1.58 7.49 15.41
CA THR A 10 -1.05 8.54 16.29
C THR A 10 -1.06 9.87 15.57
N THR A 11 -0.92 10.98 16.31
CA THR A 11 -0.90 12.33 15.73
C THR A 11 0.32 12.53 14.83
N ASP A 12 0.08 12.96 13.59
CA ASP A 12 1.13 13.43 12.68
C ASP A 12 1.58 14.85 13.06
N GLY A 13 2.90 15.06 13.11
CA GLY A 13 3.51 16.37 13.34
C GLY A 13 4.30 16.85 12.12
N PHE A 14 4.09 18.10 11.70
CA PHE A 14 4.88 18.74 10.64
C PHE A 14 4.95 20.26 10.87
N GLU A 15 5.88 20.93 10.20
CA GLU A 15 6.09 22.38 10.30
C GLU A 15 5.24 23.13 9.26
N PRO A 16 4.14 23.82 9.65
CA PRO A 16 3.25 24.46 8.68
C PRO A 16 3.92 25.60 7.92
N ALA A 17 4.90 26.29 8.52
CA ALA A 17 5.64 27.36 7.85
C ALA A 17 6.36 26.85 6.59
N GLN A 18 6.91 25.63 6.61
CA GLN A 18 7.56 25.04 5.44
C GLN A 18 6.58 24.76 4.29
N ALA A 19 5.33 24.40 4.61
CA ALA A 19 4.30 24.19 3.61
C ALA A 19 3.81 25.52 3.01
N VAL A 20 3.63 26.56 3.84
CA VAL A 20 3.19 27.89 3.39
C VAL A 20 4.23 28.55 2.48
N LEU A 21 5.52 28.54 2.87
CA LEU A 21 6.60 29.18 2.10
C LEU A 21 6.77 28.60 0.70
N LYS A 22 6.31 27.36 0.48
CA LYS A 22 6.39 26.65 -0.79
C LYS A 22 5.01 26.43 -1.43
N GLU A 23 3.97 27.04 -0.85
CA GLU A 23 2.57 26.92 -1.28
C GLU A 23 2.14 25.45 -1.53
N LEU A 24 2.48 24.55 -0.59
CA LEU A 24 2.24 23.11 -0.74
C LEU A 24 0.78 22.74 -0.47
N GLU A 25 0.19 21.95 -1.37
CA GLU A 25 -1.05 21.20 -1.14
C GLU A 25 -0.77 19.86 -0.43
N LEU A 26 -1.51 19.58 0.65
CA LEU A 26 -1.61 18.27 1.31
C LEU A 26 -2.97 17.65 1.01
N ARG A 27 -2.98 16.44 0.43
CA ARG A 27 -4.20 15.72 0.08
C ARG A 27 -4.18 14.31 0.66
N PHE A 28 -5.26 13.92 1.33
CA PHE A 28 -5.40 12.60 1.93
C PHE A 28 -6.18 11.70 0.99
N ALA A 29 -5.65 10.51 0.71
CA ALA A 29 -6.28 9.50 -0.13
C ALA A 29 -6.63 8.27 0.71
N MET A 30 -7.87 7.82 0.64
CA MET A 30 -8.36 6.64 1.37
C MET A 30 -9.07 5.72 0.38
N MET A 31 -8.60 4.47 0.31
CA MET A 31 -9.18 3.42 -0.54
C MET A 31 -9.34 3.90 -2.01
N TYR A 32 -10.31 3.32 -2.70
CA TYR A 32 -10.62 3.60 -4.09
C TYR A 32 -12.11 3.30 -4.35
N SER A 33 -12.68 4.03 -5.29
CA SER A 33 -14.01 3.77 -5.84
C SER A 33 -14.03 2.53 -6.73
N PRO A 34 -15.22 1.93 -6.99
CA PRO A 34 -15.34 0.83 -7.97
C PRO A 34 -14.82 1.19 -9.37
N ALA A 35 -14.98 2.45 -9.79
CA ALA A 35 -14.48 2.94 -11.08
C ALA A 35 -12.95 3.03 -11.11
N GLU A 36 -12.30 3.36 -9.99
CA GLU A 36 -10.84 3.31 -9.87
C GLU A 36 -10.33 1.88 -9.90
N PHE A 37 -11.00 0.96 -9.20
CA PHE A 37 -10.67 -0.46 -9.26
C PHE A 37 -10.75 -1.00 -10.69
N ALA A 38 -11.85 -0.75 -11.40
CA ALA A 38 -12.04 -1.22 -12.77
C ALA A 38 -10.94 -0.72 -13.71
N ARG A 39 -10.53 0.54 -13.57
CA ARG A 39 -9.42 1.12 -14.35
C ARG A 39 -8.09 0.43 -14.05
N THR A 40 -7.76 0.24 -12.77
CA THR A 40 -6.54 -0.49 -12.37
C THR A 40 -6.57 -1.93 -12.87
N PHE A 41 -7.71 -2.61 -12.79
CA PHE A 41 -7.86 -3.97 -13.29
C PHE A 41 -7.63 -4.04 -14.80
N THR A 42 -8.17 -3.09 -15.57
CA THR A 42 -7.87 -2.99 -17.01
C THR A 42 -6.36 -2.93 -17.25
N HIS A 43 -5.63 -2.05 -16.55
CA HIS A 43 -4.17 -1.95 -16.67
C HIS A 43 -3.44 -3.26 -16.35
N LEU A 44 -3.93 -4.05 -15.40
CA LEU A 44 -3.38 -5.38 -15.11
C LEU A 44 -3.61 -6.34 -16.29
N THR A 45 -4.83 -6.34 -16.86
CA THR A 45 -5.18 -7.25 -17.96
C THR A 45 -4.56 -6.89 -19.30
N THR A 46 -4.27 -5.61 -19.53
CA THR A 46 -3.57 -5.13 -20.74
C THR A 46 -2.06 -5.28 -20.64
N GLY A 47 -1.53 -5.60 -19.45
CA GLY A 47 -0.09 -5.71 -19.20
C GLY A 47 0.60 -4.36 -19.05
N ASP A 48 -0.14 -3.27 -18.84
CA ASP A 48 0.44 -1.95 -18.59
C ASP A 48 1.23 -1.93 -17.27
N PHE A 49 0.85 -2.80 -16.32
CA PHE A 49 1.55 -3.00 -15.04
C PHE A 49 2.00 -4.44 -14.88
N ASP A 50 3.32 -4.66 -14.82
CA ASP A 50 3.89 -5.90 -14.32
C ASP A 50 3.90 -5.90 -12.78
N VAL A 51 2.90 -6.56 -12.20
CA VAL A 51 2.74 -6.65 -10.74
C VAL A 51 3.21 -7.97 -10.15
N ALA A 52 3.67 -8.92 -10.99
CA ALA A 52 4.13 -10.22 -10.51
C ALA A 52 5.25 -10.09 -9.45
N PRO A 53 6.22 -9.16 -9.56
CA PRO A 53 7.25 -8.96 -8.55
C PRO A 53 6.75 -8.47 -7.18
N LEU A 54 5.51 -7.97 -7.08
CA LEU A 54 4.96 -7.54 -5.80
C LEU A 54 4.71 -8.73 -4.87
N VAL A 55 4.40 -9.90 -5.43
CA VAL A 55 4.19 -11.14 -4.68
C VAL A 55 5.55 -11.77 -4.36
N THR A 56 6.00 -11.59 -3.13
CA THR A 56 7.30 -12.12 -2.68
C THR A 56 7.20 -13.54 -2.14
N ARG A 57 6.00 -13.98 -1.75
CA ARG A 57 5.76 -15.34 -1.24
C ARG A 57 4.34 -15.80 -1.50
N THR A 58 4.19 -17.11 -1.73
CA THR A 58 2.90 -17.80 -1.76
C THR A 58 2.92 -18.89 -0.69
N VAL A 59 1.89 -18.95 0.14
CA VAL A 59 1.81 -19.86 1.31
C VAL A 59 0.47 -20.58 1.38
N SER A 60 0.45 -21.70 2.09
CA SER A 60 -0.77 -22.41 2.49
C SER A 60 -1.46 -21.71 3.67
N LEU A 61 -2.70 -22.11 3.96
CA LEU A 61 -3.46 -21.59 5.10
C LEU A 61 -2.79 -21.90 6.45
N ASP A 62 -2.15 -23.06 6.59
CA ASP A 62 -1.50 -23.50 7.83
C ASP A 62 -0.25 -22.66 8.19
N GLU A 63 0.39 -22.06 7.20
CA GLU A 63 1.59 -21.22 7.37
C GLU A 63 1.27 -19.78 7.81
N VAL A 64 0.00 -19.36 7.69
CA VAL A 64 -0.44 -17.98 7.94
C VAL A 64 0.01 -17.45 9.31
N PRO A 65 -0.15 -18.17 10.44
CA PRO A 65 0.27 -17.66 11.74
C PRO A 65 1.78 -17.33 11.81
N ALA A 66 2.63 -18.19 11.22
CA ALA A 66 4.07 -17.97 11.20
C ALA A 66 4.45 -16.79 10.31
N VAL A 67 3.78 -16.62 9.17
CA VAL A 67 3.99 -15.47 8.26
C VAL A 67 3.62 -14.16 8.93
N PHE A 68 2.49 -14.09 9.65
CA PHE A 68 2.09 -12.88 10.37
C PHE A 68 3.10 -12.49 11.44
N ALA A 69 3.63 -13.46 12.20
CA ALA A 69 4.69 -13.20 13.18
C ALA A 69 5.95 -12.64 12.52
N ALA A 70 6.40 -13.25 11.41
CA ALA A 70 7.56 -12.79 10.66
C ALA A 70 7.38 -11.36 10.12
N LEU A 71 6.22 -11.05 9.53
CA LEU A 71 5.89 -9.71 9.02
C LEU A 71 5.88 -8.64 10.13
N SER A 72 5.56 -9.01 11.37
CA SER A 72 5.53 -8.07 12.49
C SER A 72 6.90 -7.77 13.09
N GLU A 73 7.83 -8.74 13.06
CA GLU A 73 9.12 -8.63 13.78
C GLU A 73 10.30 -8.32 12.86
N SER A 74 10.35 -8.95 11.68
CA SER A 74 11.46 -8.80 10.72
C SER A 74 10.93 -8.97 9.29
N PRO A 75 10.21 -7.96 8.75
CA PRO A 75 9.55 -8.07 7.46
C PRO A 75 10.57 -8.11 6.31
N GLU A 76 10.73 -9.27 5.71
CA GLU A 76 11.47 -9.47 4.44
C GLU A 76 10.51 -9.60 3.23
N ASP A 77 9.23 -9.93 3.49
CA ASP A 77 8.20 -10.08 2.46
C ASP A 77 7.43 -8.77 2.21
N ALA A 78 6.97 -8.57 0.97
CA ALA A 78 6.08 -7.47 0.60
C ALA A 78 4.61 -7.92 0.53
N LYS A 79 4.18 -8.55 -0.57
CA LYS A 79 2.86 -9.18 -0.68
C LYS A 79 3.00 -10.69 -0.55
N VAL A 80 2.33 -11.27 0.45
CA VAL A 80 2.16 -12.71 0.59
C VAL A 80 0.78 -13.12 0.06
N LEU A 81 0.74 -14.09 -0.85
CA LEU A 81 -0.49 -14.68 -1.37
C LEU A 81 -0.80 -15.99 -0.64
N ILE A 82 -2.06 -16.16 -0.21
CA ILE A 82 -2.51 -17.40 0.41
C ILE A 82 -3.20 -18.25 -0.66
N VAL A 83 -2.79 -19.51 -0.81
CA VAL A 83 -3.44 -20.51 -1.65
C VAL A 83 -4.11 -21.54 -0.73
N PRO A 84 -5.45 -21.60 -0.70
CA PRO A 84 -6.20 -22.54 0.13
C PRO A 84 -6.00 -24.00 -0.27
#